data_AF-A0AB39J507-F1
#
_entry.id   AF-A0AB39J507-F1
#
_cell.length_a   1.000
_cell.length_b   1.000
_cell.length_c   1.000
_cell.angle_alpha   90.00
_cell.angle_beta   90.00
_cell.angle_gamma   90.00
#
_symmetry.space_group_name_H-M   'P 1'
#
loop_
_entity.id
_entity.type
_entity.pdbx_description
1 polymer ?
#
loop_
_entity_poly.entity_id
_entity_poly.type
_entity_poly.pdbx_seq_one_letter_code
_entity_poly.pdbx_strand_id
1 'polypeptide(L)'
;MSGAIIGYTTALYSLKADISIKKEQIIELNMCRKEIKEAKSALADANKKMTHPELTSHTWFGHLADTFDDIRDEMASASQEIKSVQLTNLVNRIDEKISDLKSEIHSLEHEIHSVERKIEKEKQKQLEEKRG
;
A
#
# COMPACT_ATOMS: atom_id res chain seq x y z
N MET A 1 37.45 -11.66 16.15
CA MET A 1 36.76 -10.35 16.09
C MET A 1 36.30 -10.00 17.50
N SER A 2 36.43 -8.74 17.93
CA SER A 2 35.87 -8.27 19.22
C SER A 2 34.36 -8.57 19.30
N GLY A 3 33.87 -8.87 20.50
CA GLY A 3 32.43 -9.06 20.75
C GLY A 3 31.59 -7.86 20.34
N ALA A 4 32.14 -6.64 20.42
CA ALA A 4 31.48 -5.42 19.95
C ALA A 4 31.26 -5.43 18.42
N ILE A 5 32.25 -5.86 17.64
CA ILE A 5 32.11 -5.98 16.17
C ILE A 5 31.05 -7.00 15.81
N ILE A 6 31.03 -8.15 16.51
CA ILE A 6 30.03 -9.20 16.28
C ILE A 6 28.63 -8.64 16.55
N GLY A 7 28.42 -7.98 17.69
CA GLY A 7 27.14 -7.37 18.04
C GLY A 7 26.66 -6.34 17.01
N TYR A 8 27.53 -5.42 16.57
CA TYR A 8 27.17 -4.44 15.54
C TYR A 8 26.89 -5.08 14.19
N THR A 9 27.62 -6.14 13.84
CA THR A 9 27.41 -6.87 12.58
C THR A 9 26.06 -7.59 12.58
N THR A 10 25.68 -8.22 13.68
CA THR A 10 24.36 -8.83 13.85
C THR A 10 23.25 -7.78 13.75
N ALA A 11 23.41 -6.63 14.42
CA ALA A 11 22.45 -5.52 14.32
C ALA A 11 22.32 -5.03 12.88
N LEU A 12 23.43 -4.87 12.15
CA LEU A 12 23.45 -4.47 10.75
C LEU A 12 22.67 -5.44 9.85
N TYR A 13 22.83 -6.75 10.07
CA TYR A 13 22.06 -7.75 9.32
C TYR A 13 20.56 -7.67 9.61
N SER A 14 20.17 -7.49 10.88
CA SER A 14 18.77 -7.33 11.27
C SER A 14 18.14 -6.10 10.59
N LEU A 15 18.80 -4.94 10.66
CA LEU A 15 18.31 -3.71 10.03
C LEU A 15 18.15 -3.86 8.51
N LYS A 16 19.10 -4.54 7.85
CA LYS A 16 19.02 -4.81 6.41
C LYS A 16 17.85 -5.76 6.07
N ALA A 17 17.60 -6.76 6.91
CA ALA A 17 16.45 -7.64 6.75
C ALA A 17 15.12 -6.87 6.89
N ASP A 18 15.02 -5.98 7.89
CA ASP A 18 13.82 -5.15 8.11
C ASP A 18 13.54 -4.24 6.91
N ILE A 19 14.56 -3.61 6.33
CA ILE A 19 14.41 -2.83 5.09
C ILE A 19 13.90 -3.72 3.96
N SER A 20 14.43 -4.93 3.80
CA SER A 20 14.00 -5.86 2.76
C SER A 20 12.51 -6.23 2.90
N ILE A 21 12.07 -6.53 4.12
CA ILE A 21 10.67 -6.86 4.42
C ILE A 21 9.76 -5.68 4.08
N LYS A 22 10.14 -4.45 4.50
CA LYS A 22 9.33 -3.25 4.21
C LYS A 22 9.27 -2.94 2.73
N LYS A 23 10.34 -3.18 1.97
CA LYS A 23 10.34 -3.05 0.50
C LYS A 23 9.37 -4.04 -0.16
N GLU A 24 9.33 -5.28 0.31
CA GLU A 24 8.37 -6.28 -0.18
C GLU A 24 6.93 -5.87 0.12
N GLN A 25 6.65 -5.41 1.35
CA GLN A 25 5.34 -4.88 1.73
C GLN A 25 4.89 -3.72 0.82
N ILE A 26 5.81 -2.83 0.43
CA ILE A 26 5.50 -1.76 -0.53
C ILE A 26 5.15 -2.34 -1.90
N ILE A 27 5.82 -3.40 -2.37
CA ILE A 27 5.51 -4.05 -3.66
C ILE A 27 4.10 -4.63 -3.61
N GLU A 28 3.78 -5.41 -2.59
CA GLU A 28 2.45 -6.02 -2.39
C GLU A 28 1.35 -4.95 -2.30
N LEU A 29 1.57 -3.88 -1.53
CA LEU A 29 0.62 -2.77 -1.41
C LEU A 29 0.39 -2.05 -2.75
N ASN A 30 1.43 -1.88 -3.57
CA ASN A 30 1.29 -1.30 -4.91
C ASN A 30 0.48 -2.20 -5.86
N MET A 31 0.67 -3.52 -5.77
CA MET A 31 -0.16 -4.49 -6.52
C MET A 31 -1.63 -4.39 -6.10
N CYS A 32 -1.90 -4.45 -4.79
CA CYS A 32 -3.26 -4.32 -4.27
C CYS A 32 -3.91 -2.99 -4.69
N ARG A 33 -3.16 -1.88 -4.60
CA ARG A 33 -3.61 -0.56 -5.05
C ARG A 33 -4.00 -0.56 -6.54
N LYS A 34 -3.24 -1.25 -7.38
CA LYS A 34 -3.53 -1.38 -8.82
C LYS A 34 -4.83 -2.15 -9.04
N GLU A 35 -4.99 -3.31 -8.41
CA GLU A 35 -6.22 -4.12 -8.50
C GLU A 35 -7.46 -3.36 -8.05
N ILE A 36 -7.37 -2.59 -6.96
CA ILE A 36 -8.48 -1.75 -6.48
C ILE A 36 -8.84 -0.66 -7.50
N LYS A 37 -7.85 -0.04 -8.15
CA LYS A 37 -8.10 0.97 -9.20
C LYS A 37 -8.77 0.34 -10.43
N GLU A 38 -8.37 -0.86 -10.81
CA GLU A 38 -9.00 -1.62 -11.89
C GLU A 38 -10.45 -1.97 -11.54
N ALA A 39 -10.71 -2.48 -10.32
CA ALA A 39 -12.06 -2.74 -9.83
C ALA A 39 -12.94 -1.47 -9.80
N LYS A 40 -12.37 -0.33 -9.40
CA LYS A 40 -13.05 0.98 -9.42
C LYS A 40 -13.45 1.39 -10.85
N SER A 41 -12.59 1.13 -11.84
CA SER A 41 -12.89 1.38 -13.25
C SER A 41 -13.99 0.45 -13.77
N ALA A 42 -13.88 -0.85 -13.48
CA ALA A 42 -14.86 -1.85 -13.89
C ALA A 42 -16.26 -1.55 -13.31
N LEU A 43 -16.32 -1.13 -12.04
CA LEU A 43 -17.57 -0.70 -11.41
C LEU A 43 -18.14 0.57 -12.07
N ALA A 44 -17.29 1.52 -12.46
CA ALA A 44 -17.74 2.71 -13.17
C ALA A 44 -18.35 2.38 -14.54
N ASP A 45 -17.78 1.42 -15.27
CA ASP A 45 -18.29 0.99 -16.56
C ASP A 45 -19.57 0.16 -16.44
N ALA A 46 -19.68 -0.70 -15.41
CA ALA A 46 -20.91 -1.41 -15.08
C ALA A 46 -22.04 -0.43 -14.74
N ASN A 47 -21.75 0.60 -13.92
CA ASN A 47 -22.73 1.60 -13.53
C ASN A 47 -23.31 2.38 -14.74
N LYS A 48 -22.50 2.68 -15.76
CA LYS A 48 -22.99 3.36 -16.98
C LYS A 48 -24.06 2.55 -17.72
N LYS A 49 -23.92 1.22 -17.77
CA LYS A 49 -24.90 0.32 -18.38
C LYS A 49 -26.20 0.25 -17.59
N MET A 50 -26.11 0.43 -16.27
CA MET A 50 -27.28 0.45 -15.40
C MET A 50 -28.06 1.76 -15.46
N THR A 51 -27.41 2.90 -15.72
CA THR A 51 -28.10 4.20 -15.80
C THR A 51 -28.67 4.52 -17.18
N HIS A 52 -28.27 3.80 -18.24
CA HIS A 52 -28.75 4.01 -19.62
C HIS A 52 -29.24 2.69 -20.24
N PRO A 53 -30.48 2.28 -19.93
CA PRO A 53 -31.07 1.06 -20.45
C PRO A 53 -31.60 1.30 -21.88
N GLU A 54 -31.65 0.27 -22.71
CA GLU A 54 -32.32 0.38 -24.02
C GLU A 54 -33.86 0.40 -23.90
N LEU A 55 -34.39 -0.11 -22.78
CA LEU A 55 -35.82 -0.09 -22.45
C LEU A 55 -36.08 1.11 -21.55
N THR A 56 -36.90 2.04 -22.03
CA THR A 56 -37.32 3.23 -21.29
C THR A 56 -38.76 3.07 -20.83
N SER A 57 -39.21 3.90 -19.89
CA SER A 57 -40.60 3.87 -19.39
C SER A 57 -41.66 4.07 -20.49
N HIS A 58 -41.25 4.53 -21.68
CA HIS A 58 -42.12 4.68 -22.85
C HIS A 58 -42.38 3.35 -23.59
N THR A 59 -41.52 2.35 -23.40
CA THR A 59 -41.69 0.97 -23.89
C THR A 59 -41.96 -0.04 -22.76
N TRP A 60 -41.91 0.39 -21.49
CA TRP A 60 -42.01 -0.44 -20.28
C TRP A 60 -42.83 0.30 -19.19
N PHE A 61 -44.07 -0.14 -18.88
CA PHE A 61 -44.99 0.60 -18.00
C PHE A 61 -45.72 -0.29 -16.99
N GLY A 62 -46.20 0.31 -15.90
CA GLY A 62 -46.96 -0.34 -14.82
C GLY A 62 -46.10 -0.69 -13.59
N HIS A 63 -46.72 -1.20 -12.53
CA HIS A 63 -46.05 -1.39 -11.22
C HIS A 63 -44.74 -2.19 -11.27
N LEU A 64 -44.62 -3.20 -12.15
CA LEU A 64 -43.38 -3.96 -12.33
C LEU A 64 -42.26 -3.13 -12.96
N ALA A 65 -42.62 -2.15 -13.81
CA ALA A 65 -41.69 -1.19 -14.37
C ALA A 65 -41.18 -0.23 -13.31
N ASP A 66 -42.09 0.34 -12.53
CA ASP A 66 -41.73 1.27 -11.45
C ASP A 66 -40.81 0.58 -10.42
N THR A 67 -41.15 -0.64 -10.01
CA THR A 67 -40.31 -1.43 -9.07
C THR A 67 -38.92 -1.73 -9.66
N PHE A 68 -38.84 -1.98 -10.97
CA PHE A 68 -37.56 -2.26 -11.63
C PHE A 68 -36.66 -1.02 -11.71
N ASP A 69 -37.25 0.15 -11.96
CA ASP A 69 -36.52 1.41 -11.97
C ASP A 69 -36.05 1.81 -10.56
N ASP A 70 -36.87 1.62 -9.52
CA ASP A 70 -36.47 1.83 -8.12
C ASP A 70 -35.24 0.99 -7.74
N ILE A 71 -35.25 -0.31 -8.08
CA ILE A 71 -34.10 -1.21 -7.86
C ILE A 71 -32.86 -0.68 -8.56
N ARG A 72 -32.98 -0.15 -9.78
CA ARG A 72 -31.84 0.36 -10.54
C ARG A 72 -31.26 1.63 -9.93
N ASP A 73 -32.11 2.53 -9.45
CA ASP A 73 -31.68 3.75 -8.77
C ASP A 73 -30.97 3.44 -7.44
N GLU A 74 -31.47 2.47 -6.69
CA GLU A 74 -30.80 1.95 -5.49
C GLU A 74 -29.43 1.35 -5.84
N MET A 75 -29.36 0.49 -6.86
CA MET A 75 -28.10 -0.12 -7.27
C MET A 75 -27.09 0.92 -7.81
N ALA A 76 -27.54 1.96 -8.51
CA ALA A 76 -26.71 3.05 -8.98
C ALA A 76 -26.15 3.88 -7.82
N SER A 77 -26.98 4.16 -6.82
CA SER A 77 -26.60 4.86 -5.60
C SER A 77 -25.55 4.07 -4.79
N ALA A 78 -25.79 2.78 -4.57
CA ALA A 78 -24.85 1.89 -3.89
C ALA A 78 -23.51 1.78 -4.64
N SER A 79 -23.56 1.65 -5.97
CA SER A 79 -22.35 1.61 -6.82
C SER A 79 -21.55 2.90 -6.73
N GLN A 80 -22.23 4.05 -6.67
CA GLN A 80 -21.59 5.34 -6.50
C GLN A 80 -20.96 5.47 -5.11
N GLU A 81 -21.62 5.02 -4.04
CA GLU A 81 -21.06 5.04 -2.68
C GLU A 81 -19.79 4.19 -2.59
N ILE A 82 -19.85 2.93 -3.06
CA ILE A 82 -18.70 2.01 -3.08
C ILE A 82 -17.53 2.67 -3.83
N LYS A 83 -17.78 3.19 -5.03
CA LYS A 83 -16.73 3.78 -5.89
C LYS A 83 -16.15 5.08 -5.31
N SER A 84 -17.00 6.00 -4.85
CA SER A 84 -16.60 7.36 -4.48
C SER A 84 -16.04 7.44 -3.07
N VAL A 85 -16.61 6.67 -2.14
CA VAL A 85 -16.24 6.69 -0.73
C VAL A 85 -15.35 5.50 -0.40
N GLN A 86 -15.88 4.27 -0.50
CA GLN A 86 -15.22 3.11 0.09
C GLN A 86 -13.89 2.78 -0.61
N LEU A 87 -13.90 2.62 -1.94
CA LEU A 87 -12.70 2.31 -2.71
C LEU A 87 -11.69 3.47 -2.70
N THR A 88 -12.16 4.72 -2.72
CA THR A 88 -11.27 5.89 -2.59
C THR A 88 -10.57 5.90 -1.25
N ASN A 89 -11.30 5.70 -0.14
CA ASN A 89 -10.74 5.65 1.20
C ASN A 89 -9.75 4.50 1.35
N LEU A 90 -10.04 3.34 0.76
CA LEU A 90 -9.11 2.21 0.77
C LEU A 90 -7.81 2.53 0.03
N VAL A 91 -7.88 3.15 -1.15
CA VAL A 91 -6.69 3.60 -1.90
C VAL A 91 -5.88 4.61 -1.09
N ASN A 92 -6.53 5.58 -0.43
CA ASN A 92 -5.87 6.57 0.40
C ASN A 92 -5.12 5.93 1.58
N ARG A 93 -5.77 4.98 2.29
CA ARG A 93 -5.13 4.24 3.39
C ARG A 93 -3.92 3.42 2.93
N ILE A 94 -3.97 2.85 1.73
CA ILE A 94 -2.81 2.17 1.14
C ILE A 94 -1.69 3.17 0.84
N ASP A 95 -2.02 4.33 0.27
CA ASP A 95 -1.05 5.39 -0.05
C ASP A 95 -0.38 5.94 1.22
N GLU A 96 -1.14 6.16 2.29
CA GLU A 96 -0.64 6.52 3.62
C GLU A 96 0.33 5.46 4.14
N LYS A 97 -0.07 4.17 4.12
CA LYS A 97 0.80 3.09 4.62
C LYS A 97 2.10 2.95 3.82
N ILE A 98 2.05 3.14 2.50
CA ILE A 98 3.24 3.18 1.66
C ILE A 98 4.15 4.35 2.05
N SER A 99 3.58 5.52 2.36
CA SER A 99 4.35 6.69 2.81
C SER A 99 5.05 6.42 4.14
N ASP A 100 4.34 5.85 5.11
CA ASP A 100 4.89 5.46 6.41
C ASP A 100 6.06 4.48 6.25
N LEU A 101 5.87 3.41 5.46
CA LEU A 101 6.91 2.41 5.22
C LEU A 101 8.17 3.02 4.57
N LYS A 102 8.02 4.01 3.68
CA LYS A 102 9.15 4.73 3.08
C LYS A 102 9.89 5.58 4.13
N SER A 103 9.17 6.24 5.02
CA SER A 103 9.77 7.02 6.12
C SER A 103 10.52 6.11 7.11
N GLU A 104 9.95 4.96 7.43
CA GLU A 104 10.59 3.94 8.25
C GLU A 104 11.87 3.39 7.58
N ILE A 105 11.84 3.09 6.28
CA ILE A 105 13.03 2.68 5.52
C ILE A 105 14.13 3.74 5.60
N HIS A 106 13.78 5.02 5.39
CA HIS A 106 14.75 6.10 5.46
C HIS A 106 15.41 6.22 6.85
N SER A 107 14.62 6.03 7.90
CA SER A 107 15.12 6.00 9.28
C SER A 107 16.08 4.83 9.52
N LEU A 108 15.73 3.64 9.03
CA LEU A 108 16.59 2.45 9.11
C LEU A 108 17.90 2.61 8.32
N GLU A 109 17.87 3.29 7.17
CA GLU A 109 19.07 3.61 6.38
C GLU A 109 20.02 4.52 7.17
N HIS A 110 19.49 5.51 7.88
CA HIS A 110 20.28 6.34 8.80
C HIS A 110 20.89 5.54 9.95
N GLU A 111 20.14 4.59 10.53
CA GLU A 111 20.65 3.70 11.56
C GLU A 111 21.75 2.79 11.05
N ILE A 112 21.59 2.21 9.85
CA ILE A 112 22.63 1.42 9.17
C ILE A 112 23.93 2.21 9.05
N HIS A 113 23.89 3.44 8.55
CA HIS A 113 25.09 4.28 8.44
C HIS A 113 25.72 4.60 9.81
N SER A 114 24.92 4.72 10.86
CA SER A 114 25.42 4.87 12.23
C SER A 114 26.16 3.61 12.69
N VAL A 115 25.58 2.43 12.47
CA VAL A 115 26.17 1.13 12.85
C VAL A 115 27.44 0.84 12.04
N GLU A 116 27.45 1.11 10.74
CA GLU A 116 28.64 0.95 9.88
C GLU A 116 29.82 1.79 10.38
N ARG A 117 29.56 3.05 10.79
CA ARG A 117 30.60 3.91 11.40
C ARG A 117 31.11 3.36 12.73
N LYS A 118 30.25 2.73 13.55
CA LYS A 118 30.68 2.08 14.80
C LYS A 118 31.58 0.88 14.53
N ILE A 119 31.24 0.06 13.53
CA ILE A 119 32.07 -1.08 13.11
C ILE A 119 33.45 -0.60 12.66
N GLU A 120 33.52 0.45 11.83
CA GLU A 120 34.78 0.97 11.32
C GLU A 120 35.67 1.51 12.44
N LYS A 121 35.12 2.29 13.37
CA LYS A 121 35.85 2.78 14.54
C LYS A 121 36.43 1.65 15.39
N GLU A 122 35.65 0.60 15.63
CA GLU A 122 36.08 -0.55 16.43
C GLU A 122 37.16 -1.38 15.72
N LYS A 123 37.12 -1.47 14.38
CA LYS A 123 38.17 -2.09 13.58
C LYS A 123 39.47 -1.29 13.65
N GLN A 124 39.41 0.04 13.56
CA GLN A 124 40.59 0.91 13.65
C GLN A 124 41.26 0.79 15.02
N LYS A 125 40.47 0.81 16.11
CA LYS A 125 40.98 0.62 17.47
C LYS A 125 41.73 -0.71 17.64
N GLN A 126 41.17 -1.81 17.13
CA GLN A 126 41.85 -3.12 17.16
C GLN A 126 43.13 -3.17 16.32
N LEU A 127 43.23 -2.38 15.25
CA LEU A 127 44.45 -2.30 14.45
C LEU A 127 45.53 -1.51 15.17
N GLU A 128 45.17 -0.42 15.85
CA GLU A 128 46.08 0.36 16.69
C GLU A 128 46.59 -0.45 17.88
N GLU A 129 45.72 -1.16 18.58
CA GLU A 129 46.07 -2.06 19.70
C GLU A 129 47.00 -3.22 19.29
N LYS A 130 46.97 -3.64 18.02
CA LYS A 130 47.89 -4.67 17.49
C LYS A 130 49.24 -4.12 17.04
N ARG A 131 49.35 -2.81 16.85
CA ARG A 131 50.56 -2.13 16.34
C ARG A 131 51.42 -1.52 17.45
N GLY A 132 50.82 -1.25 18.62
CA GLY A 132 51.52 -0.90 19.86
C GLY A 132 51.93 -2.15 20.63
#